data_AF-A0A3Q9WFX6-F1
#
_entry.id   AF-A0A3Q9WFX6-F1
#
_cell.length_a   1.000
_cell.length_b   1.000
_cell.length_c   1.000
_cell.angle_alpha   90.00
_cell.angle_beta   90.00
_cell.angle_gamma   90.00
#
_symmetry.space_group_name_H-M   'P 1'
#
loop_
_entity.id
_entity.type
_entity.pdbx_description
1 polymer ?
#
loop_
_entity_poly.entity_id
_entity_poly.type
_entity_poly.pdbx_seq_one_letter_code
_entity_poly.pdbx_strand_id
1 'polypeptide(L)'
;MADHPNIDVHLNTDFFDEGHEYSRSTTLGQVPVVYTGPVDRYFDFAEGDLSWRTIDLEEEVLPMEDFQGCSVMNYPDEDAAFTRIHEFRHFHPERDYTKDATVIMREYSRFAEKGDEPYYPINTTDDRAKLLAYRDLAKGEKSVLFGGRLGTYKYLDMHMAIGSALSMFDNKVTPHFTSGQAFESGGVDA
;
A
#
# COMPACT_ATOMS: atom_id res chain seq x y z
N MET A 1 -16.16 5.91 -3.74
CA MET A 1 -15.92 4.54 -3.24
C MET A 1 -16.36 4.41 -1.78
N ALA A 2 -15.87 5.25 -0.86
CA ALA A 2 -16.19 5.14 0.56
C ALA A 2 -17.51 5.83 1.01
N ASP A 3 -18.14 6.64 0.14
CA ASP A 3 -19.39 7.34 0.45
C ASP A 3 -20.60 6.38 0.40
N HIS A 4 -20.89 5.73 1.52
CA HIS A 4 -22.02 4.81 1.69
C HIS A 4 -22.51 4.83 3.15
N PRO A 5 -23.81 4.78 3.44
CA PRO A 5 -24.36 4.90 4.81
C PRO A 5 -23.96 3.79 5.80
N ASN A 6 -23.29 2.73 5.32
CA ASN A 6 -22.79 1.63 6.16
C ASN A 6 -21.25 1.66 6.30
N ILE A 7 -20.60 2.75 5.85
CA ILE A 7 -19.15 2.89 5.88
C ILE A 7 -18.82 4.18 6.63
N ASP A 8 -18.21 4.02 7.80
CA ASP A 8 -17.58 5.10 8.54
C ASP A 8 -16.06 5.10 8.24
N VAL A 9 -15.49 6.29 8.04
CA VAL A 9 -14.06 6.46 7.73
C VAL A 9 -13.40 7.31 8.80
N HIS A 10 -12.41 6.73 9.46
CA HIS A 10 -11.59 7.40 10.47
C HIS A 10 -10.17 7.62 9.92
N LEU A 11 -9.76 8.90 9.84
CA LEU A 11 -8.43 9.31 9.39
C LEU A 11 -7.56 9.67 10.59
N ASN A 12 -6.24 9.65 10.41
CA ASN A 12 -5.27 9.88 11.50
C ASN A 12 -5.50 8.93 12.70
N THR A 13 -5.77 7.66 12.41
CA THR A 13 -6.10 6.63 13.40
C THR A 13 -5.22 5.41 13.16
N ASP A 14 -4.22 5.19 14.02
CA ASP A 14 -3.33 4.03 13.93
C ASP A 14 -4.00 2.82 14.58
N PHE A 15 -4.13 1.72 13.83
CA PHE A 15 -4.76 0.48 14.32
C PHE A 15 -4.12 -0.10 15.60
N PHE A 16 -2.85 0.21 15.84
CA PHE A 16 -2.10 -0.24 17.02
C PHE A 16 -2.12 0.77 18.18
N ASP A 17 -2.75 1.94 18.01
CA ASP A 17 -3.03 2.86 19.12
C ASP A 17 -4.24 2.34 19.93
N GLU A 18 -4.06 2.18 21.23
CA GLU A 18 -5.07 1.65 22.13
C GLU A 18 -6.06 2.73 22.63
N GLY A 19 -5.91 3.98 22.19
CA GLY A 19 -6.73 5.12 22.59
C GLY A 19 -8.16 5.15 22.02
N HIS A 20 -8.59 4.18 21.20
CA HIS A 20 -9.89 4.19 20.52
C HIS A 20 -10.52 2.80 20.35
N GLU A 21 -11.83 2.76 20.10
CA GLU A 21 -12.63 1.53 20.03
C GLU A 21 -12.29 0.61 18.84
N TYR A 22 -11.63 1.15 17.81
CA TYR A 22 -11.19 0.37 16.64
C TYR A 22 -9.78 -0.22 16.76
N SER A 23 -9.14 -0.15 17.95
CA SER A 23 -7.78 -0.66 18.14
C SER A 23 -7.70 -2.17 17.92
N ARG A 24 -6.49 -2.66 17.68
CA ARG A 24 -6.23 -4.10 17.57
C ARG A 24 -6.75 -4.87 18.78
N SER A 25 -6.48 -4.41 20.00
CA SER A 25 -6.89 -5.14 21.20
C SER A 25 -8.41 -5.19 21.38
N THR A 26 -9.12 -4.17 20.90
CA THR A 26 -10.58 -4.09 21.01
C THR A 26 -11.30 -4.89 19.93
N THR A 27 -10.74 -4.96 18.71
CA THR A 27 -11.42 -5.54 17.54
C THR A 27 -11.11 -7.02 17.33
N LEU A 28 -9.89 -7.47 17.61
CA LEU A 28 -9.47 -8.84 17.31
C LEU A 28 -10.31 -9.89 18.04
N GLY A 29 -10.84 -10.85 17.28
CA GLY A 29 -11.71 -11.91 17.77
C GLY A 29 -13.13 -11.48 18.16
N GLN A 30 -13.45 -10.17 18.09
CA GLN A 30 -14.82 -9.66 18.26
C GLN A 30 -15.51 -9.51 16.91
N VAL A 31 -14.78 -9.00 15.92
CA VAL A 31 -15.24 -8.84 14.54
C VAL A 31 -14.15 -9.30 13.57
N PRO A 32 -14.51 -9.78 12.37
CA PRO A 32 -13.53 -10.03 11.34
C PRO A 32 -12.79 -8.74 10.94
N VAL A 33 -11.47 -8.81 10.81
CA VAL A 33 -10.61 -7.68 10.45
C VAL A 33 -9.98 -7.94 9.08
N VAL A 34 -10.01 -6.94 8.21
CA VAL A 34 -9.20 -6.91 6.98
C VAL A 34 -8.07 -5.91 7.19
N TYR A 35 -6.85 -6.41 7.26
CA TYR A 35 -5.65 -5.60 7.49
C TYR A 35 -4.85 -5.47 6.20
N THR A 36 -4.58 -4.22 5.78
CA THR A 36 -3.84 -3.91 4.55
C THR A 36 -2.54 -3.15 4.79
N GLY A 37 -2.14 -2.96 6.06
CA GLY A 37 -0.86 -2.36 6.45
C GLY A 37 0.30 -3.36 6.34
N PRO A 38 1.55 -2.95 6.67
CA PRO A 38 2.71 -3.83 6.59
C PRO A 38 2.57 -5.06 7.50
N VAL A 39 2.79 -6.25 6.94
CA VAL A 39 2.60 -7.54 7.65
C VAL A 39 3.65 -7.75 8.73
N ASP A 40 4.89 -7.33 8.50
CA ASP A 40 5.97 -7.35 9.48
C ASP A 40 5.65 -6.44 10.68
N ARG A 41 5.16 -5.21 10.43
CA ARG A 41 4.72 -4.30 11.50
C ARG A 41 3.60 -4.90 12.35
N TYR A 42 2.66 -5.62 11.72
CA TYR A 42 1.55 -6.26 12.43
C TYR A 42 2.04 -7.25 13.50
N PHE A 43 3.13 -7.98 13.22
CA PHE A 43 3.75 -8.91 14.15
C PHE A 43 4.93 -8.29 14.92
N ASP A 44 4.96 -6.97 15.04
CA ASP A 44 6.01 -6.21 15.72
C ASP A 44 7.43 -6.61 15.28
N PHE A 45 7.58 -6.88 13.98
CA PHE A 45 8.84 -7.26 13.35
C PHE A 45 9.47 -8.54 13.93
N ALA A 46 8.67 -9.48 14.44
CA ALA A 46 9.13 -10.70 15.11
C ALA A 46 10.10 -11.57 14.27
N GLU A 47 9.96 -11.55 12.94
CA GLU A 47 10.84 -12.28 11.99
C GLU A 47 11.83 -11.32 11.28
N GLY A 48 11.94 -10.08 11.77
CA GLY A 48 12.71 -8.99 11.19
C GLY A 48 11.97 -8.22 10.09
N ASP A 49 12.49 -7.06 9.73
CA ASP A 49 11.88 -6.16 8.74
C ASP A 49 11.95 -6.75 7.33
N LEU A 50 10.87 -6.60 6.56
CA LEU A 50 10.86 -6.87 5.13
C LEU A 50 11.44 -5.68 4.37
N SER A 51 12.28 -5.93 3.37
CA SER A 51 13.00 -4.85 2.71
C SER A 51 12.19 -4.17 1.58
N TRP A 52 12.13 -2.85 1.61
CA TRP A 52 11.42 -2.06 0.60
C TRP A 52 12.35 -1.04 -0.06
N ARG A 53 12.03 -0.69 -1.31
CA ARG A 53 12.42 0.59 -1.89
C ARG A 53 11.36 1.62 -1.54
N THR A 54 11.81 2.84 -1.27
CA THR A 54 10.96 4.03 -1.19
C THR A 54 11.36 5.02 -2.29
N ILE A 55 10.55 6.04 -2.46
CA ILE A 55 10.83 7.15 -3.36
C ILE A 55 10.68 8.48 -2.63
N ASP A 56 11.62 9.39 -2.87
CA ASP A 56 11.48 10.80 -2.50
C ASP A 56 11.04 11.58 -3.74
N LEU A 57 10.05 12.45 -3.58
CA LEU A 57 9.50 13.29 -4.65
C LEU A 57 9.84 14.76 -4.33
N GLU A 58 10.77 15.33 -5.09
CA GLU A 58 11.12 16.74 -4.98
C GLU A 58 10.22 17.57 -5.90
N GLU A 59 9.29 18.32 -5.32
CA GLU A 59 8.37 19.19 -6.02
C GLU A 59 9.04 20.51 -6.43
N GLU A 60 8.85 20.91 -7.68
CA GLU A 60 9.24 22.23 -8.19
C GLU A 60 8.11 22.85 -9.02
N VAL A 61 7.86 24.14 -8.77
CA VAL A 61 6.98 24.96 -9.61
C VAL A 61 7.85 25.83 -10.50
N LEU A 62 7.78 25.60 -11.81
CA LEU A 62 8.60 26.29 -12.80
C LEU A 62 7.79 27.40 -13.48
N PRO A 63 8.36 28.60 -13.73
CA PRO A 63 7.67 29.73 -14.35
C PRO A 63 7.63 29.59 -15.89
N MET A 64 7.09 28.46 -16.37
CA MET A 64 6.91 28.15 -17.78
C MET A 64 5.70 27.23 -18.00
N GLU A 65 5.13 27.25 -19.21
CA GLU A 65 3.97 26.42 -19.53
C GLU A 65 4.30 24.92 -19.51
N ASP A 66 5.39 24.53 -20.17
CA ASP A 66 5.69 23.14 -20.47
C ASP A 66 7.20 22.90 -20.28
N PHE A 67 7.55 22.01 -19.35
CA PHE A 67 8.93 21.72 -19.01
C PHE A 67 9.53 20.62 -19.90
N GLN A 68 8.79 19.53 -20.13
CA GLN A 68 9.32 18.33 -20.80
C GLN A 68 8.42 17.76 -21.91
N GLY A 69 7.21 18.28 -22.10
CA GLY A 69 6.32 17.90 -23.20
C GLY A 69 5.69 16.50 -23.08
N CYS A 70 5.83 15.85 -21.92
CA CYS A 70 5.22 14.55 -21.63
C CYS A 70 4.99 14.34 -20.13
N SER A 71 4.08 13.44 -19.75
CA SER A 71 3.74 13.22 -18.34
C SER A 71 4.88 12.62 -17.52
N VAL A 72 5.70 11.76 -18.13
CA VAL A 72 6.83 11.09 -17.46
C VAL A 72 8.00 10.98 -18.43
N MET A 73 9.15 11.51 -18.04
CA MET A 73 10.43 11.35 -18.73
C MET A 73 11.37 10.51 -17.87
N ASN A 74 11.83 9.37 -18.38
CA ASN A 74 12.78 8.49 -17.67
C ASN A 74 14.23 8.89 -17.97
N TYR A 75 15.09 8.78 -16.96
CA TYR A 75 16.53 9.07 -17.06
C TYR A 75 17.31 7.80 -16.69
N PRO A 76 17.62 6.93 -17.68
CA PRO A 76 18.25 5.64 -17.43
C PRO A 76 19.77 5.71 -17.26
N ASP A 77 20.38 6.87 -17.52
CA ASP A 77 21.82 7.08 -17.43
C ASP A 77 22.30 6.97 -15.97
N GLU A 78 23.42 6.28 -15.74
CA GLU A 78 23.93 5.99 -14.39
C GLU A 78 24.34 7.25 -13.61
N ASP A 79 24.71 8.32 -14.31
CA ASP A 79 25.08 9.61 -13.73
C ASP A 79 23.88 10.52 -13.43
N ALA A 80 22.66 10.12 -13.83
CA ALA A 80 21.44 10.82 -13.46
C ALA A 80 21.13 10.60 -11.96
N ALA A 81 20.94 11.70 -11.22
CA ALA A 81 20.67 11.62 -9.77
C ALA A 81 19.25 11.12 -9.43
N PHE A 82 18.30 11.21 -10.36
CA PHE A 82 16.90 10.84 -10.22
C PHE A 82 16.50 9.83 -11.30
N THR A 83 15.46 9.03 -11.04
CA THR A 83 14.99 7.96 -11.94
C THR A 83 14.12 8.48 -13.08
N ARG A 84 13.28 9.48 -12.78
CA ARG A 84 12.35 10.12 -13.74
C ARG A 84 11.85 11.46 -13.23
N ILE A 85 11.29 12.24 -14.15
CA ILE A 85 10.56 13.47 -13.84
C ILE A 85 9.12 13.32 -14.29
N HIS A 86 8.20 13.66 -13.38
CA HIS A 86 6.76 13.74 -13.65
C HIS A 86 6.39 15.19 -13.92
N GLU A 87 5.65 15.46 -15.01
CA GLU A 87 5.04 16.76 -15.28
C GLU A 87 3.52 16.61 -15.36
N PHE A 88 2.83 17.09 -14.33
CA PHE A 88 1.46 16.63 -14.04
C PHE A 88 0.40 17.14 -15.01
N ARG A 89 0.63 18.29 -15.66
CA ARG A 89 -0.33 18.86 -16.63
C ARG A 89 -0.64 17.90 -17.77
N HIS A 90 0.32 17.05 -18.14
CA HIS A 90 0.17 16.09 -19.24
C HIS A 90 -0.60 14.83 -18.86
N PHE A 91 -0.90 14.58 -17.57
CA PHE A 91 -1.81 13.49 -17.19
C PHE A 91 -3.28 13.82 -17.48
N HIS A 92 -3.61 15.10 -17.58
CA HIS A 92 -4.96 15.60 -17.78
C HIS A 92 -5.02 16.66 -18.88
N PRO A 93 -4.64 16.32 -20.13
CA PRO A 93 -4.58 17.28 -21.23
C PRO A 93 -5.94 17.91 -21.57
N GLU A 94 -7.04 17.37 -21.05
CA GLU A 94 -8.39 17.92 -21.20
C GLU A 94 -8.64 19.20 -20.39
N ARG A 95 -7.79 19.51 -19.41
CA ARG A 95 -7.98 20.64 -18.51
C ARG A 95 -7.35 21.91 -19.06
N ASP A 96 -7.96 23.05 -18.75
CA ASP A 96 -7.38 24.37 -19.04
C ASP A 96 -6.40 24.75 -17.93
N TYR A 97 -5.10 24.64 -18.22
CA TYR A 97 -4.03 24.97 -17.30
C TYR A 97 -3.49 26.38 -17.55
N THR A 98 -2.92 26.97 -16.50
CA THR A 98 -2.13 28.19 -16.66
C THR A 98 -0.96 27.98 -17.64
N LYS A 99 -0.57 29.06 -18.31
CA LYS A 99 0.57 29.09 -19.23
C LYS A 99 1.83 29.67 -18.60
N ASP A 100 1.70 30.26 -17.41
CA ASP A 100 2.80 30.92 -16.73
C ASP A 100 3.54 29.98 -15.77
N ALA A 101 3.02 28.77 -15.53
CA ALA A 101 3.63 27.81 -14.63
C ALA A 101 3.31 26.35 -14.95
N THR A 102 4.20 25.46 -14.51
CA THR A 102 4.01 24.01 -14.48
C THR A 102 4.57 23.44 -13.17
N VAL A 103 4.02 22.32 -12.72
CA VAL A 103 4.49 21.60 -11.53
C VAL A 103 5.14 20.30 -11.99
N ILE A 104 6.37 20.10 -11.55
CA ILE A 104 7.11 18.86 -11.78
C ILE A 104 7.49 18.20 -10.46
N MET A 105 7.73 16.89 -10.51
CA MET A 105 8.38 16.16 -9.42
C MET A 105 9.56 15.35 -9.96
N ARG A 106 10.73 15.52 -9.35
CA ARG A 106 11.89 14.63 -9.56
C ARG A 106 11.81 13.47 -8.59
N GLU A 107 11.90 12.25 -9.10
CA GLU A 107 11.79 11.03 -8.31
C GLU A 107 13.16 10.44 -7.99
N TYR A 108 13.47 10.26 -6.71
CA TYR A 108 14.70 9.64 -6.23
C TYR A 108 14.37 8.31 -5.58
N SER A 109 15.06 7.22 -5.97
CA SER A 109 14.82 5.91 -5.37
C SER A 109 15.92 5.53 -4.39
N ARG A 110 15.53 5.04 -3.20
CA ARG A 110 16.46 4.55 -2.17
C ARG A 110 15.88 3.36 -1.42
N PHE A 111 16.68 2.75 -0.55
CA PHE A 111 16.17 1.79 0.42
C PHE A 111 15.29 2.53 1.43
N ALA A 112 14.16 1.92 1.78
CA ALA A 112 13.30 2.42 2.84
C ALA A 112 13.97 2.16 4.20
N GLU A 113 14.02 3.18 5.04
CA GLU A 113 14.37 3.09 6.44
C GLU A 113 13.10 2.99 7.30
N LYS A 114 13.26 2.79 8.60
CA LYS A 114 12.12 2.68 9.51
C LYS A 114 11.39 4.03 9.59
N GLY A 115 10.11 4.02 9.24
CA GLY A 115 9.26 5.21 9.21
C GLY A 115 9.08 5.80 7.81
N ASP A 116 9.84 5.34 6.82
CA ASP A 116 9.54 5.68 5.42
C ASP A 116 8.30 4.93 4.92
N GLU A 117 7.62 5.54 3.96
CA GLU A 117 6.53 4.88 3.24
C GLU A 117 7.11 3.77 2.34
N PRO A 118 6.66 2.50 2.48
CA PRO A 118 7.09 1.41 1.62
C PRO A 118 6.44 1.48 0.24
N TYR A 119 7.24 1.58 -0.83
CA TYR A 119 6.74 1.63 -2.22
C TYR A 119 6.85 0.29 -2.96
N TYR A 120 8.07 -0.23 -3.14
CA TYR A 120 8.31 -1.43 -3.96
C TYR A 120 9.00 -2.53 -3.13
N PRO A 121 8.45 -3.75 -3.05
CA PRO A 121 9.07 -4.84 -2.31
C PRO A 121 10.32 -5.34 -3.05
N ILE A 122 11.44 -5.52 -2.34
CA ILE A 122 12.70 -5.91 -2.98
C ILE A 122 12.74 -7.41 -3.28
N ASN A 123 12.07 -8.23 -2.46
CA ASN A 123 11.96 -9.68 -2.64
C ASN A 123 13.31 -10.43 -2.72
N THR A 124 14.24 -10.09 -1.83
CA THR A 124 15.49 -10.86 -1.67
C THR A 124 15.22 -12.29 -1.20
N THR A 125 16.23 -13.17 -1.24
CA THR A 125 16.11 -14.53 -0.68
C THR A 125 15.74 -14.50 0.80
N ASP A 126 16.33 -13.57 1.56
CA ASP A 126 16.06 -13.41 2.99
C ASP A 126 14.64 -12.89 3.23
N ASP A 127 14.16 -11.93 2.43
CA ASP A 127 12.77 -11.46 2.52
C ASP A 127 11.77 -12.59 2.27
N ARG A 128 12.04 -13.47 1.30
CA ARG A 128 11.15 -14.60 1.02
C ARG A 128 11.08 -15.56 2.20
N ALA A 129 12.19 -15.80 2.90
CA ALA A 129 12.20 -16.63 4.09
C ALA A 129 11.39 -15.99 5.24
N LYS A 130 11.60 -14.69 5.50
CA LYS A 130 10.82 -13.94 6.50
C LYS A 130 9.33 -13.89 6.18
N LEU A 131 8.97 -13.66 4.91
CA LEU A 131 7.59 -13.62 4.46
C LEU A 131 6.87 -14.96 4.69
N LEU A 132 7.55 -16.08 4.51
CA LEU A 132 6.98 -17.40 4.82
C LEU A 132 6.67 -17.54 6.31
N ALA A 133 7.60 -17.11 7.18
CA ALA A 133 7.37 -17.11 8.62
C ALA A 133 6.20 -16.20 9.03
N TYR A 134 6.10 -14.98 8.46
CA TYR A 134 4.95 -14.10 8.68
C TYR A 134 3.63 -14.67 8.18
N ARG A 135 3.63 -15.40 7.05
CA ARG A 135 2.43 -16.09 6.55
C ARG A 135 1.97 -17.18 7.51
N ASP A 136 2.89 -17.88 8.16
CA ASP A 136 2.54 -18.89 9.16
C ASP A 136 2.00 -18.24 10.44
N LEU A 137 2.56 -17.10 10.88
CA LEU A 137 1.99 -16.31 11.97
C LEU A 137 0.57 -15.80 11.65
N ALA A 138 0.33 -15.33 10.42
CA ALA A 138 -0.98 -14.87 9.97
C ALA A 138 -2.08 -15.94 10.02
N LYS A 139 -1.74 -17.22 9.78
CA LYS A 139 -2.69 -18.34 9.93
C LYS A 139 -3.13 -18.56 11.39
N GLY A 140 -2.31 -18.15 12.36
CA GLY A 140 -2.58 -18.29 13.78
C GLY A 140 -3.47 -17.19 14.37
N GLU A 141 -3.75 -16.13 13.61
CA GLU A 141 -4.58 -15.01 14.07
C GLU A 141 -6.07 -15.38 14.18
N LYS A 142 -6.84 -14.55 14.88
CA LYS A 142 -8.28 -14.77 15.09
C LYS A 142 -9.12 -13.86 14.21
N SER A 143 -9.60 -14.43 13.11
CA SER A 143 -10.46 -13.78 12.13
C SER A 143 -9.84 -12.55 11.46
N VAL A 144 -8.59 -12.66 11.01
CA VAL A 144 -7.85 -11.57 10.34
C VAL A 144 -7.47 -11.98 8.93
N LEU A 145 -7.88 -11.17 7.94
CA LEU A 145 -7.44 -11.31 6.56
C LEU A 145 -6.38 -10.26 6.22
N PHE A 146 -5.26 -10.71 5.68
CA PHE A 146 -4.15 -9.86 5.22
C PHE A 146 -4.25 -9.64 3.71
N GLY A 147 -4.39 -8.39 3.31
CA GLY A 147 -4.62 -8.00 1.92
C GLY A 147 -3.77 -6.84 1.44
N GLY A 148 -3.91 -6.50 0.17
CA GLY A 148 -3.23 -5.34 -0.43
C GLY A 148 -1.71 -5.48 -0.54
N ARG A 149 -1.07 -4.41 -1.02
CA ARG A 149 0.38 -4.36 -1.29
C ARG A 149 1.22 -4.71 -0.06
N LEU A 150 0.90 -4.06 1.07
CA LEU A 150 1.72 -4.13 2.29
C LEU A 150 1.42 -5.38 3.12
N GLY A 151 0.14 -5.76 3.23
CA GLY A 151 -0.28 -6.93 4.00
C GLY A 151 0.11 -8.25 3.33
N THR A 152 0.40 -8.25 2.02
CA THR A 152 0.84 -9.45 1.27
C THR A 152 2.27 -9.38 0.76
N TYR A 153 2.98 -8.26 0.98
CA TYR A 153 4.33 -8.00 0.45
C TYR A 153 4.45 -8.25 -1.06
N LYS A 154 3.52 -7.66 -1.83
CA LYS A 154 3.46 -7.80 -3.29
C LYS A 154 3.29 -6.46 -3.97
N TYR A 155 3.97 -6.26 -5.10
CA TYR A 155 3.65 -5.15 -5.98
C TYR A 155 2.31 -5.41 -6.67
N LEU A 156 1.35 -4.50 -6.48
CA LEU A 156 0.01 -4.57 -7.06
C LEU A 156 -0.31 -3.23 -7.73
N ASP A 157 -0.57 -3.26 -9.04
CA ASP A 157 -1.23 -2.14 -9.72
C ASP A 157 -2.67 -1.98 -9.19
N MET A 158 -3.27 -0.80 -9.39
CA MET A 158 -4.61 -0.48 -8.89
C MET A 158 -5.66 -1.55 -9.25
N HIS A 159 -5.69 -2.00 -10.50
CA HIS A 159 -6.66 -3.01 -10.95
C HIS A 159 -6.42 -4.39 -10.32
N MET A 160 -5.15 -4.77 -10.08
CA MET A 160 -4.81 -6.02 -9.40
C MET A 160 -5.23 -5.98 -7.92
N ALA A 161 -5.05 -4.82 -7.26
CA ALA A 161 -5.53 -4.61 -5.89
C ALA A 161 -7.06 -4.73 -5.80
N ILE A 162 -7.80 -4.11 -6.72
CA ILE A 162 -9.27 -4.23 -6.79
C ILE A 162 -9.69 -5.69 -7.03
N GLY A 163 -9.09 -6.37 -8.02
CA GLY A 163 -9.40 -7.77 -8.31
C GLY A 163 -9.09 -8.70 -7.13
N SER A 164 -7.98 -8.46 -6.44
CA SER A 164 -7.60 -9.19 -5.22
C SER A 164 -8.60 -8.96 -4.08
N ALA A 165 -9.06 -7.73 -3.88
CA ALA A 165 -10.05 -7.40 -2.86
C ALA A 165 -11.42 -8.05 -3.14
N LEU A 166 -11.89 -7.99 -4.39
CA LEU A 166 -13.15 -8.64 -4.79
C LEU A 166 -13.06 -10.16 -4.62
N SER A 167 -11.97 -10.78 -5.05
CA SER A 167 -11.75 -12.22 -4.85
C SER A 167 -11.75 -12.62 -3.38
N MET A 168 -11.09 -11.84 -2.51
CA MET A 168 -11.12 -12.08 -1.06
C MET A 168 -12.54 -11.93 -0.49
N PHE A 169 -13.26 -10.89 -0.92
CA PHE A 169 -14.64 -10.64 -0.49
C PHE A 169 -15.57 -11.80 -0.87
N ASP A 170 -15.52 -12.27 -2.12
CA ASP A 170 -16.39 -13.33 -2.62
C ASP A 170 -16.07 -14.70 -2.00
N ASN A 171 -14.79 -15.00 -1.79
CA ASN A 171 -14.34 -16.34 -1.38
C ASN A 171 -14.17 -16.51 0.14
N LYS A 172 -13.99 -15.43 0.91
CA LYS A 172 -13.72 -15.49 2.35
C LYS A 172 -14.74 -14.73 3.19
N VAL A 173 -15.09 -13.50 2.78
CA VAL A 173 -15.99 -12.63 3.57
C VAL A 173 -17.45 -13.03 3.38
N THR A 174 -17.93 -13.09 2.13
CA THR A 174 -19.32 -13.39 1.81
C THR A 174 -19.77 -14.76 2.34
N PRO A 175 -19.00 -15.86 2.19
CA PRO A 175 -19.43 -17.17 2.67
C PRO A 175 -19.56 -17.23 4.20
N HIS A 176 -18.74 -16.47 4.93
CA HIS A 176 -18.84 -16.37 6.38
C HIS A 176 -20.19 -15.77 6.81
N PHE A 177 -20.57 -14.63 6.25
CA PHE A 177 -21.79 -13.93 6.64
C PHE A 177 -23.08 -14.53 6.06
N THR A 178 -23.01 -15.19 4.90
CA THR A 178 -24.21 -15.70 4.21
C THR A 178 -24.49 -17.18 4.44
N SER A 179 -23.44 -17.97 4.70
CA SER A 179 -23.54 -19.44 4.84
C SER A 179 -22.95 -20.00 6.13
N GLY A 180 -22.42 -19.15 7.01
CA GLY A 180 -21.88 -19.55 8.31
C GLY A 180 -20.56 -20.31 8.23
N GLN A 181 -19.82 -20.20 7.10
CA GLN A 181 -18.48 -20.79 7.00
C GLN A 181 -17.54 -20.15 8.03
N ALA A 182 -16.58 -20.94 8.52
CA ALA A 182 -15.56 -20.43 9.44
C ALA A 182 -14.73 -19.33 8.76
N PHE A 183 -14.47 -18.24 9.48
CA PHE A 183 -13.61 -17.16 8.99
C PHE A 183 -12.16 -17.50 9.28
N GLU A 184 -11.51 -18.18 8.32
CA GLU A 184 -10.11 -18.58 8.40
C GLU A 184 -9.19 -17.37 8.22
N SER A 185 -8.28 -17.16 9.17
CA SER A 185 -7.27 -16.11 9.09
C SER A 185 -6.19 -16.43 8.06
N GLY A 186 -5.58 -15.39 7.49
CA GLY A 186 -4.51 -15.53 6.50
C GLY A 186 -4.62 -14.47 5.40
N GLY A 187 -3.90 -14.67 4.29
CA GLY A 187 -3.93 -13.75 3.15
C GLY A 187 -4.27 -14.46 1.84
N VAL A 188 -4.30 -13.72 0.74
CA VAL A 188 -4.69 -14.23 -0.61
C VAL A 188 -3.79 -15.37 -1.13
N ASP A 189 -2.69 -15.68 -0.44
CA ASP A 189 -1.79 -16.80 -0.75
C ASP A 189 -1.68 -17.86 0.37
N ALA A 190 -2.57 -17.81 1.37
CA ALA A 190 -2.62 -18.81 2.45
C ALA A 190 -3.46 -20.03 2.07
#